data_AF-A0A847FGV8-F1
#
_entry.id   AF-A0A847FGV8-F1
#
_cell.length_a   1.000
_cell.length_b   1.000
_cell.length_c   1.000
_cell.angle_alpha   90.00
_cell.angle_beta   90.00
_cell.angle_gamma   90.00
#
_symmetry.space_group_name_H-M   'P 1'
#
loop_
_entity.id
_entity.type
_entity.pdbx_description
1 polymer ?
#
loop_
_entity_poly.entity_id
_entity_poly.type
_entity_poly.pdbx_seq_one_letter_code
_entity_poly.pdbx_strand_id
1 'polypeptide(L)'
;MNLISYGFQDSNLLRHMPRFDEISYAGHNEDKVRLYKALHEGQPCSILSLNFIRGDEKILWDAIEDFVKRGTANAASSARGIYIFDLLTIDIHREIKTFNHAELSAVIVNIARKMSPGEMKMVKYSSLYALLRKTADYDWGKITFKSAVNVFKDKPQYLDLLIKQLLKDYIFPREPVILLLNDISQNAVFDPGNAAQQERLKKVIAGLVPNSMEFVPEVYIQDKNGARELLSGCSL
;
A
#
# COMPACT_ATOMS: atom_id res chain seq x y z
N MET A 1 -13.33 3.25 -9.14
CA MET A 1 -13.93 2.50 -8.00
C MET A 1 -13.52 3.19 -6.72
N ASN A 2 -14.47 3.61 -5.89
CA ASN A 2 -14.18 4.17 -4.57
C ASN A 2 -13.87 3.02 -3.59
N LEU A 3 -12.67 3.00 -2.99
CA LEU A 3 -12.25 1.94 -2.07
C LEU A 3 -12.86 2.13 -0.67
N ILE A 4 -13.27 3.34 -0.30
CA ILE A 4 -13.90 3.63 1.01
C ILE A 4 -15.20 2.81 1.17
N SER A 5 -15.96 2.62 0.08
CA SER A 5 -17.16 1.78 0.06
C SER A 5 -16.91 0.31 0.44
N TYR A 6 -15.65 -0.13 0.50
CA TYR A 6 -15.24 -1.48 0.90
C TYR A 6 -14.53 -1.50 2.26
N GLY A 7 -14.62 -0.42 3.04
CA GLY A 7 -13.97 -0.29 4.34
C GLY A 7 -12.45 -0.18 4.25
N PHE A 8 -11.90 0.36 3.15
CA PHE A 8 -10.46 0.52 2.98
C PHE A 8 -9.86 1.58 3.92
N GLN A 9 -10.68 2.52 4.41
CA GLN A 9 -10.28 3.49 5.45
C GLN A 9 -9.73 2.79 6.70
N ASP A 10 -10.30 1.64 7.06
CA ASP A 10 -9.92 0.89 8.26
C ASP A 10 -8.74 -0.07 8.01
N SER A 11 -8.19 -0.07 6.79
CA SER A 11 -7.05 -0.93 6.46
C SER A 11 -5.78 -0.46 7.16
N ASN A 12 -4.80 -1.36 7.31
CA ASN A 12 -3.49 -1.01 7.86
C ASN A 12 -2.75 0.10 7.09
N LEU A 13 -3.17 0.39 5.85
CA LEU A 13 -2.60 1.49 5.09
C LEU A 13 -3.19 2.86 5.49
N LEU A 14 -4.46 2.93 5.93
CA LEU A 14 -5.15 4.22 6.11
C LEU A 14 -5.72 4.42 7.53
N ARG A 15 -5.68 3.41 8.40
CA ARG A 15 -6.28 3.46 9.73
C ARG A 15 -5.76 4.58 10.63
N HIS A 16 -4.57 5.11 10.33
CA HIS A 16 -3.93 6.20 11.06
C HIS A 16 -3.82 7.50 10.26
N MET A 17 -4.37 7.51 9.04
CA MET A 17 -4.42 8.69 8.18
C MET A 17 -5.71 9.48 8.44
N PRO A 18 -5.78 10.76 8.00
CA PRO A 18 -7.04 11.49 7.95
C PRO A 18 -8.14 10.68 7.25
N ARG A 19 -9.40 11.00 7.56
CA ARG A 19 -10.53 10.37 6.86
C ARG A 19 -10.66 10.96 5.46
N PHE A 20 -10.80 10.09 4.47
CA PHE A 20 -11.05 10.47 3.09
C PHE A 20 -12.51 10.26 2.74
N ASP A 21 -13.09 11.21 2.01
CA ASP A 21 -14.44 11.10 1.46
C ASP A 21 -14.46 10.05 0.34
N GLU A 22 -13.43 10.09 -0.50
CA GLU A 22 -13.21 9.13 -1.57
C GLU A 22 -11.73 8.74 -1.68
N ILE A 23 -11.48 7.49 -2.05
CA ILE A 23 -10.15 7.07 -2.48
C ILE A 23 -10.27 6.09 -3.63
N SER A 24 -9.39 6.22 -4.62
CA SER A 24 -9.29 5.33 -5.76
C SER A 24 -7.83 4.99 -6.05
N TYR A 25 -7.59 3.75 -6.48
CA TYR A 25 -6.25 3.29 -6.82
C TYR A 25 -5.92 3.63 -8.27
N ALA A 26 -4.80 4.32 -8.49
CA ALA A 26 -4.34 4.74 -9.81
C ALA A 26 -3.20 3.86 -10.36
N GLY A 27 -2.70 2.90 -9.58
CA GLY A 27 -1.64 1.97 -10.00
C GLY A 27 -0.37 2.09 -9.15
N HIS A 28 0.72 1.48 -9.62
CA HIS A 28 2.05 1.60 -9.03
C HIS A 28 3.14 1.73 -10.09
N ASN A 29 4.27 2.31 -9.72
CA ASN A 29 5.48 2.37 -10.56
C ASN A 29 6.39 1.15 -10.35
N GLU A 30 7.50 1.09 -11.10
CA GLU A 30 8.50 0.01 -11.00
C GLU A 30 9.17 -0.05 -9.62
N ASP A 31 9.28 1.09 -8.94
CA ASP A 31 9.80 1.21 -7.59
C ASP A 31 8.77 0.81 -6.51
N LYS A 32 7.67 0.14 -6.88
CA LYS A 32 6.62 -0.34 -5.95
C LYS A 32 5.87 0.78 -5.20
N VAL A 33 6.01 2.04 -5.63
CA VAL A 33 5.25 3.16 -5.10
C VAL A 33 3.85 3.11 -5.69
N ARG A 34 2.84 3.03 -4.81
CA ARG A 34 1.44 3.07 -5.20
C ARG A 34 0.94 4.51 -5.23
N LEU A 35 0.16 4.84 -6.26
CA LEU A 35 -0.55 6.10 -6.36
C LEU A 35 -2.04 5.89 -6.09
N TYR A 36 -2.59 6.71 -5.21
CA TYR A 36 -4.02 6.86 -4.99
C TYR A 36 -4.45 8.28 -5.30
N LYS A 37 -5.66 8.42 -5.82
CA LYS A 37 -6.38 9.70 -5.94
C LYS A 37 -7.46 9.71 -4.89
N ALA A 38 -7.51 10.77 -4.10
CA ALA A 38 -8.41 10.90 -2.96
C ALA A 38 -9.11 12.25 -2.94
N LEU A 39 -10.19 12.31 -2.16
CA LEU A 39 -10.87 13.54 -1.78
C LEU A 39 -10.81 13.65 -0.26
N HIS A 40 -10.24 14.73 0.24
CA HIS A 40 -10.12 15.01 1.67
C HIS A 40 -10.76 16.37 1.94
N GLU A 41 -11.82 16.40 2.75
CA GLU A 41 -12.56 17.62 3.08
C GLU A 41 -13.03 18.39 1.82
N GLY A 42 -13.42 17.65 0.77
CA GLY A 42 -13.82 18.22 -0.51
C GLY A 42 -12.68 18.72 -1.40
N GLN A 43 -11.41 18.60 -0.99
CA GLN A 43 -10.25 18.95 -1.80
C GLN A 43 -9.62 17.69 -2.43
N PRO A 44 -9.40 17.67 -3.77
CA PRO A 44 -8.67 16.59 -4.41
C PRO A 44 -7.23 16.51 -3.91
N CYS A 45 -6.74 15.31 -3.64
CA CYS A 45 -5.34 15.09 -3.28
C CYS A 45 -4.81 13.77 -3.85
N SER A 46 -3.49 13.69 -3.93
CA SER A 46 -2.77 12.48 -4.31
C SER A 46 -2.09 11.84 -3.12
N ILE A 47 -2.11 10.51 -3.02
CA ILE A 47 -1.36 9.76 -2.00
C ILE A 47 -0.34 8.87 -2.71
N LEU A 48 0.94 9.11 -2.44
CA LEU A 48 2.02 8.21 -2.81
C LEU A 48 2.35 7.33 -1.61
N SER A 49 2.09 6.03 -1.71
CA SER A 49 2.35 5.10 -0.62
C SER A 49 3.40 4.06 -0.97
N LEU A 50 4.30 3.79 -0.03
CA LEU A 50 5.27 2.71 -0.12
C LEU A 50 5.12 1.79 1.09
N ASN A 51 4.69 0.55 0.85
CA ASN A 51 4.74 -0.48 1.87
C ASN A 51 6.16 -1.02 1.93
N PHE A 52 6.70 -1.15 3.14
CA PHE A 52 8.00 -1.77 3.33
C PHE A 52 8.05 -2.61 4.59
N ILE A 53 8.99 -3.56 4.59
CA ILE A 53 9.30 -4.42 5.72
C ILE A 53 10.81 -4.40 5.96
N ARG A 54 11.23 -4.61 7.19
CA ARG A 54 12.64 -4.78 7.53
C ARG A 54 13.27 -5.98 6.82
N GLY A 55 14.56 -5.85 6.52
CA GLY A 55 15.34 -6.89 5.86
C GLY A 55 15.44 -8.19 6.66
N ASP A 56 15.53 -8.10 7.99
CA ASP A 56 15.55 -9.25 8.92
C ASP A 56 14.19 -9.97 9.00
N GLU A 57 13.10 -9.29 8.65
CA GLU A 57 11.74 -9.85 8.64
C GLU A 57 11.29 -10.35 7.25
N LYS A 58 12.17 -10.34 6.23
CA LYS A 58 11.84 -10.79 4.87
C LYS A 58 11.21 -12.20 4.85
N ILE A 59 11.70 -13.10 5.71
CA ILE A 59 11.16 -14.47 5.78
C ILE A 59 9.69 -14.52 6.18
N LEU A 60 9.24 -13.59 7.04
CA LEU A 60 7.83 -13.46 7.42
C LEU A 60 6.99 -12.98 6.24
N TRP A 61 7.51 -12.01 5.48
CA TRP A 61 6.87 -11.56 4.24
C TRP A 61 6.74 -12.70 3.22
N ASP A 62 7.82 -13.44 2.96
CA ASP A 62 7.82 -14.54 2.00
C ASP A 62 6.77 -15.61 2.39
N ALA A 63 6.64 -15.93 3.68
CA ALA A 63 5.63 -16.87 4.18
C ALA A 63 4.19 -16.38 3.93
N ILE A 64 3.90 -15.11 4.21
CA ILE A 64 2.60 -14.50 3.92
C ILE A 64 2.32 -14.47 2.42
N GLU A 65 3.31 -14.07 1.62
CA GLU A 65 3.20 -14.02 0.17
C GLU A 65 2.85 -15.40 -0.40
N ASP A 66 3.46 -16.46 0.13
CA ASP A 66 3.17 -17.84 -0.25
C ASP A 66 1.76 -18.28 0.16
N PHE A 67 1.26 -17.87 1.34
CA PHE A 67 -0.12 -18.16 1.74
C PHE A 67 -1.14 -17.52 0.80
N VAL A 68 -0.92 -16.25 0.43
CA VAL A 68 -1.81 -15.55 -0.50
C VAL A 68 -1.70 -16.13 -1.90
N LYS A 69 -0.49 -16.44 -2.38
CA LYS A 69 -0.27 -17.12 -3.66
C LYS A 69 -1.00 -18.45 -3.72
N ARG A 70 -0.91 -19.28 -2.68
CA ARG A 70 -1.67 -20.55 -2.58
C ARG A 70 -3.17 -20.31 -2.65
N GLY A 71 -3.70 -19.32 -1.94
CA GLY A 71 -5.12 -18.93 -2.03
C GLY A 71 -5.55 -18.52 -3.44
N THR A 72 -4.76 -17.68 -4.11
CA THR A 72 -5.04 -17.25 -5.49
C THR A 72 -4.90 -18.38 -6.52
N ALA A 73 -3.93 -19.28 -6.35
CA ALA A 73 -3.74 -20.44 -7.22
C ALA A 73 -4.90 -21.42 -7.09
N ASN A 74 -5.37 -21.67 -5.86
CA ASN A 74 -6.56 -22.49 -5.62
C ASN A 74 -7.82 -21.85 -6.22
N ALA A 75 -7.96 -20.52 -6.14
CA ALA A 75 -9.09 -19.84 -6.76
C ALA A 75 -9.05 -19.91 -8.29
N ALA A 76 -7.85 -19.87 -8.88
CA ALA A 76 -7.67 -19.93 -10.33
C ALA A 76 -8.22 -21.23 -10.94
N SER A 77 -8.16 -22.36 -10.24
CA SER A 77 -8.74 -23.62 -10.75
C SER A 77 -10.26 -23.59 -10.91
N SER A 78 -10.93 -22.67 -10.20
CA SER A 78 -12.39 -22.57 -10.12
C SER A 78 -12.96 -21.28 -10.72
N ALA A 79 -12.10 -20.30 -11.04
CA ALA A 79 -12.48 -19.06 -11.70
C ALA A 79 -12.35 -19.21 -13.23
N ARG A 80 -13.31 -18.72 -14.00
CA ARG A 80 -13.26 -18.71 -15.47
C ARG A 80 -12.78 -17.34 -15.95
N GLY A 81 -11.62 -17.29 -16.60
CA GLY A 81 -11.01 -16.07 -17.11
C GLY A 81 -9.61 -15.80 -16.58
N ILE A 82 -9.00 -14.76 -17.12
CA ILE A 82 -7.68 -14.28 -16.70
C ILE A 82 -7.87 -13.08 -15.77
N TYR A 83 -7.20 -13.13 -14.63
CA TYR A 83 -7.28 -12.11 -13.60
C TYR A 83 -5.90 -11.64 -13.14
N ILE A 84 -5.86 -10.42 -12.62
CA ILE A 84 -4.77 -9.88 -11.82
C ILE A 84 -5.28 -9.70 -10.40
N PHE A 85 -4.55 -10.23 -9.43
CA PHE A 85 -4.78 -10.02 -8.00
C PHE A 85 -3.66 -9.13 -7.47
N ASP A 86 -3.97 -7.86 -7.22
CA ASP A 86 -3.01 -6.87 -6.70
C ASP A 86 -3.23 -6.66 -5.20
N LEU A 87 -2.36 -7.25 -4.37
CA LEU A 87 -2.40 -7.10 -2.93
C LEU A 87 -2.05 -5.65 -2.56
N LEU A 88 -2.96 -4.92 -1.92
CA LEU A 88 -2.75 -3.54 -1.50
C LEU A 88 -2.11 -3.47 -0.10
N THR A 89 -2.68 -4.17 0.88
CA THR A 89 -2.13 -4.21 2.24
C THR A 89 -2.62 -5.45 2.97
N ILE A 90 -1.87 -5.85 4.00
CA ILE A 90 -2.17 -6.99 4.87
C ILE A 90 -1.48 -6.76 6.21
N ASP A 91 -2.11 -7.20 7.31
CA ASP A 91 -1.44 -7.31 8.59
C ASP A 91 -0.65 -8.62 8.66
N ILE A 92 0.65 -8.57 8.38
CA ILE A 92 1.45 -9.79 8.34
C ILE A 92 1.46 -10.54 9.68
N HIS A 93 1.29 -9.85 10.81
CA HIS A 93 1.40 -10.43 12.14
C HIS A 93 0.13 -11.13 12.57
N ARG A 94 -1.02 -10.52 12.28
CA ARG A 94 -2.32 -11.14 12.50
C ARG A 94 -2.49 -12.35 11.60
N GLU A 95 -2.17 -12.22 10.31
CA GLU A 95 -2.48 -13.26 9.32
C GLU A 95 -1.62 -14.52 9.46
N ILE A 96 -0.36 -14.43 9.88
CA ILE A 96 0.49 -15.63 10.08
C ILE A 96 -0.21 -16.71 10.93
N LYS A 97 -1.05 -16.30 11.89
CA LYS A 97 -1.72 -17.22 12.82
C LYS A 97 -3.13 -17.63 12.39
N THR A 98 -3.81 -16.80 11.61
CA THR A 98 -5.26 -16.96 11.36
C THR A 98 -5.60 -17.20 9.89
N PHE A 99 -4.62 -17.10 8.98
CA PHE A 99 -4.90 -17.12 7.56
C PHE A 99 -5.38 -18.49 7.08
N ASN A 100 -6.56 -18.50 6.45
CA ASN A 100 -7.13 -19.67 5.81
C ASN A 100 -7.18 -19.45 4.29
N HIS A 101 -6.31 -20.16 3.57
CA HIS A 101 -6.21 -20.05 2.12
C HIS A 101 -7.48 -20.54 1.39
N ALA A 102 -8.25 -21.46 1.98
CA ALA A 102 -9.50 -21.94 1.41
C ALA A 102 -10.60 -20.87 1.49
N GLU A 103 -10.66 -20.11 2.61
CA GLU A 103 -11.58 -18.98 2.76
C GLU A 103 -11.25 -17.86 1.78
N LEU A 104 -9.97 -17.47 1.66
CA LEU A 104 -9.57 -16.48 0.66
C LEU A 104 -9.94 -16.94 -0.76
N SER A 105 -9.68 -18.20 -1.09
CA SER A 105 -10.03 -18.76 -2.40
C SER A 105 -11.53 -18.66 -2.67
N ALA A 106 -12.37 -19.04 -1.71
CA ALA A 106 -13.82 -18.94 -1.82
C ALA A 106 -14.29 -17.49 -2.03
N VAL A 107 -13.72 -16.52 -1.30
CA VAL A 107 -14.01 -15.10 -1.49
C VAL A 107 -13.66 -14.65 -2.90
N ILE A 108 -12.48 -15.01 -3.40
CA ILE A 108 -12.03 -14.66 -4.76
C ILE A 108 -12.97 -15.25 -5.80
N VAL A 109 -13.30 -16.53 -5.72
CA VAL A 109 -14.19 -17.22 -6.69
C VAL A 109 -15.58 -16.57 -6.70
N ASN A 110 -16.14 -16.26 -5.53
CA ASN A 110 -17.45 -15.63 -5.42
C ASN A 110 -17.52 -14.24 -6.07
N ILE A 111 -16.44 -13.46 -5.96
CA ILE A 111 -16.31 -12.17 -6.64
C ILE A 111 -16.12 -12.39 -8.14
N ALA A 112 -15.17 -13.24 -8.52
CA ALA A 112 -14.77 -13.51 -9.91
C ALA A 112 -15.94 -13.95 -10.81
N ARG A 113 -16.88 -14.75 -10.28
CA ARG A 113 -18.08 -15.23 -11.01
C ARG A 113 -19.02 -14.12 -11.45
N LYS A 114 -18.97 -12.96 -10.80
CA LYS A 114 -19.85 -11.82 -11.06
C LYS A 114 -19.16 -10.73 -11.88
N MET A 115 -17.93 -10.99 -12.33
CA MET A 115 -17.11 -10.00 -13.02
C MET A 115 -17.12 -10.20 -14.53
N SER A 116 -17.25 -9.07 -15.24
CA SER A 116 -17.02 -8.95 -16.68
C SER A 116 -15.58 -8.50 -16.97
N PRO A 117 -15.03 -8.77 -18.18
CA PRO A 117 -13.73 -8.25 -18.59
C PRO A 117 -13.64 -6.72 -18.44
N GLY A 118 -12.50 -6.23 -17.95
CA GLY A 118 -12.28 -4.82 -17.66
C GLY A 118 -12.75 -4.40 -16.26
N GLU A 119 -13.58 -5.19 -15.58
CA GLU A 119 -14.00 -4.86 -14.22
C GLU A 119 -12.89 -5.08 -13.20
N MET A 120 -12.94 -4.24 -12.16
CA MET A 120 -12.12 -4.33 -10.96
C MET A 120 -13.01 -4.32 -9.74
N LYS A 121 -12.76 -5.23 -8.79
CA LYS A 121 -13.47 -5.33 -7.51
C LYS A 121 -12.47 -5.46 -6.37
N MET A 122 -12.82 -4.94 -5.19
CA MET A 122 -12.05 -5.14 -3.97
C MET A 122 -12.28 -6.56 -3.44
N VAL A 123 -11.20 -7.20 -3.00
CA VAL A 123 -11.20 -8.42 -2.20
C VAL A 123 -10.79 -8.03 -0.78
N LYS A 124 -11.69 -8.25 0.18
CA LYS A 124 -11.43 -8.08 1.61
C LYS A 124 -11.53 -9.45 2.29
N TYR A 125 -10.48 -9.84 2.99
CA TYR A 125 -10.43 -11.07 3.79
C TYR A 125 -9.61 -10.82 5.05
N SER A 126 -10.21 -10.91 6.23
CA SER A 126 -9.55 -10.55 7.49
C SER A 126 -8.89 -9.15 7.39
N SER A 127 -7.56 -9.04 7.50
CA SER A 127 -6.80 -7.78 7.31
C SER A 127 -6.29 -7.57 5.88
N LEU A 128 -6.46 -8.54 4.99
CA LEU A 128 -6.05 -8.47 3.60
C LEU A 128 -7.02 -7.60 2.81
N TYR A 129 -6.45 -6.62 2.11
CA TYR A 129 -7.13 -5.82 1.09
C TYR A 129 -6.38 -5.96 -0.24
N ALA A 130 -7.09 -6.34 -1.29
CA ALA A 130 -6.53 -6.53 -2.62
C ALA A 130 -7.52 -6.12 -3.72
N LEU A 131 -7.02 -5.89 -4.93
CA LEU A 131 -7.84 -5.64 -6.11
C LEU A 131 -7.81 -6.85 -7.02
N LEU A 132 -8.98 -7.38 -7.33
CA LEU A 132 -9.15 -8.38 -8.38
C LEU A 132 -9.61 -7.67 -9.64
N ARG A 133 -8.85 -7.80 -10.73
CA ARG A 133 -9.20 -7.27 -12.05
C ARG A 133 -9.35 -8.43 -13.03
N LYS A 134 -10.47 -8.50 -13.73
CA LYS A 134 -10.65 -9.46 -14.82
C LYS A 134 -10.14 -8.84 -16.11
N THR A 135 -9.17 -9.46 -16.75
CA THR A 135 -8.56 -8.93 -17.99
C THR A 135 -9.19 -9.55 -19.23
N ALA A 136 -9.65 -10.80 -19.16
CA ALA A 136 -10.24 -11.50 -20.29
C ALA A 136 -11.11 -12.69 -19.84
N ASP A 137 -12.08 -13.05 -20.68
CA ASP A 137 -12.92 -14.24 -20.52
C ASP A 137 -12.28 -15.47 -21.17
N TYR A 138 -12.26 -16.58 -20.43
CA TYR A 138 -11.76 -17.88 -20.86
C TYR A 138 -12.47 -18.98 -20.08
N ASP A 139 -12.53 -20.19 -20.65
CA ASP A 139 -13.13 -21.36 -20.00
C ASP A 139 -12.25 -21.97 -18.91
N TRP A 140 -10.97 -21.59 -18.89
CA TRP A 140 -9.99 -21.89 -17.85
C TRP A 140 -9.63 -20.64 -17.05
N GLY A 141 -9.00 -20.84 -15.90
CA GLY A 141 -8.66 -19.77 -14.98
C GLY A 141 -7.16 -19.55 -14.81
N LYS A 142 -6.78 -18.27 -14.71
CA LYS A 142 -5.45 -17.88 -14.25
C LYS A 142 -5.54 -16.59 -13.46
N ILE A 143 -4.86 -16.57 -12.32
CA ILE A 143 -4.75 -15.38 -11.48
C ILE A 143 -3.27 -15.05 -11.35
N THR A 144 -2.89 -13.88 -11.83
CA THR A 144 -1.53 -13.34 -11.65
C THR A 144 -1.49 -12.57 -10.35
N PHE A 145 -0.77 -13.10 -9.36
CA PHE A 145 -0.55 -12.42 -8.09
C PHE A 145 0.50 -11.30 -8.24
N LYS A 146 0.18 -10.12 -7.71
CA LYS A 146 1.06 -8.95 -7.62
C LYS A 146 1.04 -8.42 -6.19
N SER A 147 2.20 -7.96 -5.73
CA SER A 147 2.36 -7.24 -4.47
C SER A 147 3.47 -6.20 -4.59
N ALA A 148 3.26 -5.05 -3.97
CA ALA A 148 4.21 -3.95 -3.93
C ALA A 148 4.67 -3.71 -2.48
N VAL A 149 5.54 -4.60 -1.98
CA VAL A 149 6.23 -4.45 -0.69
C VAL A 149 7.73 -4.38 -0.93
N ASN A 150 8.38 -3.37 -0.36
CA ASN A 150 9.81 -3.20 -0.40
C ASN A 150 10.48 -3.86 0.81
N VAL A 151 11.64 -4.48 0.61
CA VAL A 151 12.44 -5.06 1.69
C VAL A 151 13.58 -4.08 2.00
N PHE A 152 13.45 -3.36 3.11
CA PHE A 152 14.42 -2.36 3.55
C PHE A 152 15.61 -3.04 4.23
N LYS A 153 16.73 -3.17 3.51
CA LYS A 153 17.93 -3.90 3.97
C LYS A 153 18.97 -2.99 4.64
N ASP A 154 18.81 -1.69 4.54
CA ASP A 154 19.75 -0.72 5.09
C ASP A 154 19.60 -0.57 6.61
N LYS A 155 20.58 0.09 7.24
CA LYS A 155 20.49 0.46 8.65
C LYS A 155 19.31 1.44 8.84
N PRO A 156 18.62 1.42 10.00
CA PRO A 156 17.47 2.30 10.26
C PRO A 156 17.73 3.79 9.97
N GLN A 157 18.95 4.27 10.22
CA GLN A 157 19.36 5.65 9.93
C GLN A 157 19.18 6.08 8.46
N TYR A 158 19.10 5.14 7.51
CA TYR A 158 18.94 5.41 6.07
C TYR A 158 17.48 5.39 5.60
N LEU A 159 16.53 5.56 6.50
CA LEU A 159 15.10 5.62 6.16
C LEU A 159 14.78 6.73 5.13
N ASP A 160 15.62 7.77 5.05
CA ASP A 160 15.54 8.83 4.04
C ASP A 160 15.59 8.32 2.58
N LEU A 161 16.18 7.14 2.35
CA LEU A 161 16.21 6.51 1.04
C LEU A 161 14.81 6.09 0.55
N LEU A 162 13.90 5.73 1.46
CA LEU A 162 12.52 5.40 1.09
C LEU A 162 11.72 6.65 0.69
N ILE A 163 12.02 7.82 1.28
CA ILE A 163 11.44 9.10 0.84
C ILE A 163 11.91 9.45 -0.56
N LYS A 164 13.21 9.30 -0.84
CA LYS A 164 13.77 9.47 -2.18
C LYS A 164 13.09 8.56 -3.19
N GLN A 165 12.83 7.31 -2.81
CA GLN A 165 12.14 6.35 -3.66
C GLN A 165 10.68 6.74 -3.94
N LEU A 166 9.94 7.22 -2.93
CA LEU A 166 8.57 7.72 -3.10
C LEU A 166 8.49 8.84 -4.14
N LEU A 167 9.47 9.74 -4.12
CA LEU A 167 9.51 10.94 -4.96
C LEU A 167 10.28 10.75 -6.28
N LYS A 168 10.85 9.56 -6.50
CA LYS A 168 11.64 9.30 -7.70
C LYS A 168 10.74 9.46 -8.93
N ASP A 169 11.17 10.34 -9.84
CA ASP A 169 10.47 10.69 -11.08
C ASP A 169 9.04 11.24 -10.88
N TYR A 170 8.67 11.63 -9.65
CA TYR A 170 7.37 12.19 -9.37
C TYR A 170 7.32 13.67 -9.73
N ILE A 171 6.36 14.03 -10.58
CA ILE A 171 6.07 15.42 -10.93
C ILE A 171 4.93 15.89 -10.05
N PHE A 172 5.23 16.85 -9.17
CA PHE A 172 4.24 17.41 -8.26
C PHE A 172 3.11 18.09 -9.04
N PRO A 173 1.85 17.69 -8.80
CA PRO A 173 0.69 18.36 -9.37
C PRO A 173 0.38 19.66 -8.62
N ARG A 174 -0.55 20.46 -9.15
CA ARG A 174 -1.13 21.62 -8.44
C ARG A 174 -2.28 21.22 -7.51
N GLU A 175 -2.07 20.17 -6.72
CA GLU A 175 -3.00 19.67 -5.72
C GLU A 175 -2.20 19.14 -4.51
N PRO A 176 -2.77 19.09 -3.30
CA PRO A 176 -2.13 18.50 -2.14
C PRO A 176 -1.63 17.07 -2.39
N VAL A 177 -0.46 16.77 -1.82
CA VAL A 177 0.18 15.45 -1.94
C VAL A 177 0.53 14.92 -0.56
N ILE A 178 0.15 13.67 -0.31
CA ILE A 178 0.49 12.92 0.90
C ILE A 178 1.53 11.87 0.52
N LEU A 179 2.70 11.92 1.14
CA LEU A 179 3.73 10.89 1.06
C LEU A 179 3.58 9.96 2.26
N LEU A 180 3.33 8.67 2.00
CA LEU A 180 3.03 7.69 3.03
C LEU A 180 4.04 6.53 3.02
N LEU A 181 4.90 6.49 4.02
CA LEU A 181 5.71 5.32 4.35
C LEU A 181 4.92 4.40 5.27
N ASN A 182 4.57 3.21 4.79
CA ASN A 182 3.84 2.23 5.56
C ASN A 182 4.75 1.07 5.97
N ASP A 183 5.24 1.10 7.20
CA ASP A 183 6.05 0.05 7.79
C ASP A 183 5.14 -1.07 8.30
N ILE A 184 5.13 -2.20 7.59
CA ILE A 184 4.35 -3.38 7.98
C ILE A 184 5.14 -4.33 8.89
N SER A 185 6.34 -3.96 9.33
CA SER A 185 7.22 -4.79 10.15
C SER A 185 6.69 -4.98 11.57
N GLN A 186 7.18 -6.03 12.22
CA GLN A 186 6.93 -6.37 13.61
C GLN A 186 7.68 -5.41 14.52
N ASN A 187 8.88 -5.02 14.13
CA ASN A 187 9.65 -3.97 14.78
C ASN A 187 9.71 -2.75 13.87
N ALA A 188 9.35 -1.58 14.38
CA ALA A 188 9.40 -0.36 13.59
C ALA A 188 10.83 -0.04 13.15
N VAL A 189 11.00 0.46 11.93
CA VAL A 189 12.26 1.05 11.45
C VAL A 189 12.41 2.48 11.95
N PHE A 190 11.29 3.20 12.07
CA PHE A 190 11.29 4.56 12.59
C PHE A 190 11.61 4.58 14.09
N ASP A 191 12.57 5.41 14.47
CA ASP A 191 12.99 5.61 15.85
C ASP A 191 13.16 7.12 16.13
N PRO A 192 12.25 7.73 16.91
CA PRO A 192 12.37 9.15 17.29
C PRO A 192 13.61 9.43 18.15
N GLY A 193 14.17 8.43 18.83
CA GLY A 193 15.40 8.55 19.62
C GLY A 193 16.69 8.51 18.79
N ASN A 194 16.60 8.11 17.52
CA ASN A 194 17.77 8.00 16.65
C ASN A 194 18.11 9.35 15.98
N ALA A 195 18.97 10.13 16.63
CA ALA A 195 19.36 11.46 16.15
C ALA A 195 19.87 11.47 14.70
N ALA A 196 20.65 10.46 14.30
CA ALA A 196 21.17 10.34 12.94
C ALA A 196 20.06 10.08 11.90
N GLN A 197 19.04 9.28 12.25
CA GLN A 197 17.87 9.08 11.41
C GLN A 197 17.08 10.40 11.26
N GLN A 198 16.82 11.09 12.37
CA GLN A 198 16.05 12.34 12.37
C GLN A 198 16.72 13.45 11.54
N GLU A 199 18.04 13.63 11.69
CA GLU A 199 18.80 14.61 10.93
C GLU A 199 18.74 14.34 9.42
N ARG A 200 18.89 13.07 9.01
CA ARG A 200 18.84 12.66 7.60
C ARG A 200 17.46 12.84 7.00
N LEU A 201 16.41 12.44 7.71
CA LEU A 201 15.02 12.64 7.27
C LEU A 201 14.74 14.13 7.05
N LYS A 202 15.06 14.98 8.03
CA LYS A 202 14.88 16.43 7.93
C LYS A 202 15.60 17.02 6.73
N LYS A 203 16.86 16.63 6.51
CA LYS A 203 17.67 17.11 5.38
C LYS A 203 17.08 16.70 4.02
N VAL A 204 16.61 15.47 3.90
CA VAL A 204 16.05 14.96 2.63
C VAL A 204 14.69 15.57 2.32
N ILE A 205 13.82 15.68 3.33
CA ILE A 205 12.51 16.33 3.17
C ILE A 205 12.69 17.79 2.73
N ALA A 206 13.57 18.55 3.41
CA ALA A 206 13.84 19.94 3.05
C ALA A 206 14.51 20.11 1.67
N GLY A 207 15.28 19.10 1.22
CA GLY A 207 16.01 19.17 -0.04
C GLY A 207 15.24 18.71 -1.27
N LEU A 208 14.26 17.81 -1.12
CA LEU A 208 13.51 17.22 -2.23
C LEU A 208 12.16 17.89 -2.49
N VAL A 209 11.63 18.62 -1.51
CA VAL A 209 10.37 19.35 -1.62
C VAL A 209 10.67 20.73 -2.19
N PRO A 210 10.23 21.07 -3.41
CA PRO A 210 10.52 22.38 -3.99
C PRO A 210 9.87 23.52 -3.18
N ASN A 211 10.66 24.56 -2.86
CA ASN A 211 10.18 25.73 -2.13
C ASN A 211 9.10 26.54 -2.89
N SER A 212 8.94 26.32 -4.20
CA SER A 212 8.04 27.07 -5.07
C SER A 212 6.67 26.40 -5.26
N MET A 213 6.33 25.37 -4.47
CA MET A 213 5.05 24.70 -4.58
C MET A 213 3.93 25.47 -3.88
N GLU A 214 2.75 25.44 -4.49
CA GLU A 214 1.53 26.00 -3.91
C GLU A 214 1.08 25.22 -2.68
N PHE A 215 1.29 23.89 -2.69
CA PHE A 215 0.98 22.99 -1.57
C PHE A 215 2.24 22.23 -1.16
N VAL A 216 2.67 22.43 0.08
CA VAL A 216 3.75 21.63 0.68
C VAL A 216 3.22 20.22 0.95
N PRO A 217 3.87 19.14 0.48
CA PRO A 217 3.41 17.79 0.70
C PRO A 217 3.50 17.43 2.18
N GLU A 218 2.49 16.73 2.65
CA GLU A 218 2.52 16.11 3.97
C GLU A 218 3.31 14.81 3.89
N VAL A 219 4.18 14.56 4.87
CA VAL A 219 4.99 13.35 4.90
C VAL A 219 4.67 12.57 6.15
N TYR A 220 4.13 11.36 5.99
CA TYR A 220 3.78 10.47 7.07
C TYR A 220 4.62 9.20 7.04
N ILE A 221 4.97 8.73 8.23
CA ILE A 221 5.34 7.34 8.46
C ILE A 221 4.36 6.72 9.44
N GLN A 222 3.89 5.53 9.09
CA GLN A 222 3.08 4.72 10.00
C GLN A 222 3.73 3.36 10.22
N ASP A 223 3.55 2.87 11.44
CA ASP A 223 3.94 1.53 11.86
C ASP A 223 2.92 1.01 12.89
N LYS A 224 3.22 -0.14 13.53
CA LYS A 224 2.36 -0.74 14.56
C LYS A 224 1.99 0.20 15.72
N ASN A 225 2.79 1.22 15.98
CA ASN A 225 2.64 2.17 17.07
C ASN A 225 1.86 3.44 16.68
N GLY A 226 1.39 3.56 15.42
CA GLY A 226 0.62 4.71 14.94
C GLY A 226 1.26 5.42 13.74
N ALA A 227 0.61 6.50 13.28
CA ALA A 227 1.17 7.42 12.28
C ALA A 227 1.88 8.59 12.96
N ARG A 228 2.96 9.04 12.34
CA ARG A 228 3.74 10.21 12.73
C ARG A 228 3.92 11.07 11.49
N GLU A 229 3.68 12.36 11.66
CA GLU A 229 3.92 13.37 10.65
C GLU A 229 5.38 13.83 10.74
N LEU A 230 6.11 13.68 9.64
CA LEU A 230 7.50 14.09 9.49
C LEU A 230 7.64 15.49 8.91
N LEU A 231 6.61 15.96 8.21
CA LEU A 231 6.48 17.32 7.69
C LEU A 231 5.00 17.70 7.67
N SER A 232 4.64 18.81 8.31
CA SER A 232 3.28 19.36 8.23
C SER A 232 3.18 20.39 7.10
N GLY A 233 2.10 20.32 6.33
CA GLY A 233 1.78 21.27 5.25
C GLY A 233 1.46 22.69 5.73
N CYS A 234 1.47 22.94 7.04
CA CYS A 234 1.02 24.21 7.64
C CYS A 234 2.13 25.18 8.06
N SER A 235 3.43 24.87 7.85
CA SER A 235 4.48 25.84 8.18
C SER A 235 5.81 25.58 7.47
N LEU A 236 6.09 26.42 6.47
CA LEU A 236 7.43 26.97 6.21
C LEU A 236 7.44 28.43 6.65
#